data_AF-A0A1M6R3E8-F1
#
_entry.id   AF-A0A1M6R3E8-F1
#
_cell.length_a   1.000
_cell.length_b   1.000
_cell.length_c   1.000
_cell.angle_alpha   90.00
_cell.angle_beta   90.00
_cell.angle_gamma   90.00
#
_symmetry.space_group_name_H-M   'P 1'
#
loop_
_entity.id
_entity.type
_entity.pdbx_description
1 polymer ?
#
loop_
_entity_poly.entity_id
_entity_poly.type
_entity_poly.pdbx_seq_one_letter_code
_entity_poly.pdbx_strand_id
1 'polypeptide(L)'
;MVKVTILELKEEAGSIVEKLSELGVSVKDLFRSLNSKGSFTFYLDKKDYQDLLPLLEKECVFQASIEDTKEVSPWGFFSTAMLDTFLVFHTSQWLVEGLKVKDFLNLYISNPTLLWSIESILKLAFAYAFYRGFVENLLTTPFGYLFKLKLRQDSQVGLFTTIYLLPFASLLLISSPFTLYLKLLGLFLFGFFVASLFQNFFKERYGLLLTAGNT
;
A
#
# COMPACT_ATOMS: atom_id res chain seq x y z
N MET A 1 -2.07 -9.84 -15.08
CA MET A 1 -0.99 -8.94 -15.56
C MET A 1 0.13 -9.81 -16.13
N VAL A 2 1.06 -9.23 -16.89
CA VAL A 2 2.25 -9.91 -17.38
C VAL A 2 3.44 -9.27 -16.68
N LYS A 3 4.17 -10.06 -15.89
CA LYS A 3 5.44 -9.62 -15.31
C LYS A 3 6.49 -9.71 -16.39
N VAL A 4 7.06 -8.57 -16.77
CA VAL A 4 8.13 -8.46 -17.75
C VAL A 4 9.42 -8.15 -17.01
N THR A 5 10.44 -8.96 -17.21
CA THR A 5 11.78 -8.74 -16.67
C THR A 5 12.73 -8.55 -17.84
N ILE A 6 13.24 -7.33 -18.01
CA ILE A 6 14.30 -7.01 -18.96
C ILE A 6 15.63 -7.40 -18.32
N LEU A 7 16.38 -8.25 -19.00
CA LEU A 7 17.71 -8.69 -18.61
C LEU A 7 18.78 -7.82 -19.27
N GLU A 8 18.55 -7.42 -20.52
CA GLU A 8 19.50 -6.66 -21.32
C GLU A 8 18.77 -5.79 -22.35
N LEU A 9 19.27 -4.58 -22.58
CA LEU A 9 18.85 -3.69 -23.66
C LEU A 9 19.82 -3.83 -24.83
N LYS A 10 19.31 -4.00 -26.05
CA LYS A 10 20.14 -4.00 -27.26
C LYS A 10 20.52 -2.56 -27.64
N GLU A 11 21.50 -2.39 -28.53
CA GLU A 11 22.05 -1.08 -28.91
C GLU A 11 21.01 -0.08 -29.46
N GLU A 12 19.90 -0.57 -30.02
CA GLU A 12 18.81 0.24 -30.59
C GLU A 12 17.58 0.34 -29.67
N ALA A 13 17.73 0.30 -28.34
CA ALA A 13 16.61 0.33 -27.39
C ALA A 13 15.97 1.72 -27.16
N GLY A 14 16.10 2.66 -28.09
CA GLY A 14 15.53 4.01 -27.93
C GLY A 14 13.99 3.99 -27.88
N SER A 15 13.37 3.20 -28.76
CA SER A 15 11.92 3.17 -28.92
C SER A 15 11.22 2.46 -27.75
N ILE A 16 11.80 1.38 -27.21
CA ILE A 16 11.24 0.72 -26.03
C ILE A 16 11.35 1.61 -24.77
N VAL A 17 12.42 2.38 -24.62
CA VAL A 17 12.59 3.30 -23.48
C VAL A 17 11.54 4.41 -23.50
N GLU A 18 11.28 5.01 -24.67
CA GLU A 18 10.21 6.00 -24.83
C GLU A 18 8.85 5.40 -24.51
N LYS A 19 8.55 4.21 -25.05
CA LYS A 19 7.25 3.55 -24.85
C LYS A 19 7.01 3.14 -23.39
N LEU A 20 8.06 2.68 -22.71
CA LEU A 20 8.01 2.39 -21.27
C LEU A 20 7.77 3.68 -20.47
N SER A 21 8.40 4.79 -20.85
CA SER A 21 8.16 6.08 -20.21
C SER A 21 6.71 6.58 -20.41
N GLU A 22 6.12 6.38 -21.58
CA GLU A 22 4.71 6.69 -21.86
C GLU A 22 3.76 5.87 -20.96
N LEU A 23 4.13 4.62 -20.67
CA LEU A 23 3.40 3.72 -19.77
C LEU A 23 3.69 3.99 -18.28
N GLY A 24 4.38 5.09 -17.95
CA GLY A 24 4.65 5.50 -16.56
C GLY A 24 5.85 4.78 -15.91
N VAL A 25 6.59 3.96 -16.66
CA VAL A 25 7.77 3.28 -16.14
C VAL A 25 8.94 4.27 -16.05
N SER A 26 9.52 4.41 -14.85
CA SER A 26 10.65 5.30 -14.60
C SER A 26 11.91 4.83 -15.33
N VAL A 27 12.29 5.56 -16.40
CA VAL A 27 13.52 5.33 -17.17
C VAL A 27 14.78 5.39 -16.29
N LYS A 28 14.78 6.28 -15.29
CA LYS A 28 15.89 6.39 -14.35
C LYS A 28 16.07 5.12 -13.53
N ASP A 29 14.96 4.50 -13.11
CA ASP A 29 14.99 3.27 -12.32
C ASP A 29 15.29 2.04 -13.19
N LEU A 30 14.90 2.05 -14.46
CA LEU A 30 15.30 1.06 -15.46
C LEU A 30 16.83 0.96 -15.56
N PHE A 31 17.51 2.06 -15.93
CA PHE A 31 18.97 2.06 -16.09
C PHE A 31 19.70 1.78 -14.77
N ARG A 32 19.21 2.34 -13.66
CA ARG A 32 19.79 2.06 -12.33
C ARG A 32 19.69 0.58 -11.96
N SER A 33 18.56 -0.06 -12.24
CA SER A 33 18.34 -1.47 -11.90
C SER A 33 19.12 -2.42 -12.81
N LEU A 34 19.19 -2.13 -14.11
CA LEU A 34 20.02 -2.90 -15.04
C LEU A 34 21.51 -2.84 -14.65
N ASN A 35 22.03 -1.66 -14.29
CA ASN A 35 23.43 -1.52 -13.89
C ASN A 35 23.77 -2.13 -12.52
N SER A 36 22.81 -2.14 -11.57
CA SER A 36 23.08 -2.60 -10.19
C SER A 36 22.68 -4.05 -9.93
N LYS A 37 21.58 -4.51 -10.53
CA LYS A 37 20.97 -5.83 -10.29
C LYS A 37 20.99 -6.73 -11.53
N GLY A 38 21.46 -6.23 -12.68
CA GLY A 38 21.48 -6.99 -13.93
C GLY A 38 20.11 -7.31 -14.51
N SER A 39 19.04 -6.72 -13.97
CA SER A 39 17.68 -6.92 -14.46
C SER A 39 16.76 -5.80 -13.98
N PHE A 40 15.69 -5.56 -14.74
CA PHE A 40 14.61 -4.66 -14.37
C PHE A 40 13.26 -5.34 -14.59
N THR A 41 12.44 -5.36 -13.54
CA THR A 41 11.13 -6.01 -13.57
C THR A 41 10.02 -4.99 -13.42
N PHE A 42 9.03 -5.08 -14.30
CA PHE A 42 7.81 -4.29 -14.27
C PHE A 42 6.62 -5.16 -14.67
N TYR A 43 5.41 -4.65 -14.51
CA TYR A 43 4.18 -5.38 -14.80
C TYR A 43 3.35 -4.59 -15.80
N LEU A 44 2.81 -5.28 -16.79
CA LEU A 44 1.92 -4.72 -17.80
C LEU A 44 0.57 -5.44 -17.77
N ASP A 45 -0.48 -4.76 -18.21
CA ASP A 45 -1.72 -5.45 -18.54
C ASP A 45 -1.54 -6.33 -19.80
N LYS A 46 -2.37 -7.37 -19.95
CA LYS A 46 -2.22 -8.31 -21.08
C LYS A 46 -2.33 -7.60 -22.45
N LYS A 47 -3.14 -6.55 -22.53
CA LYS A 47 -3.32 -5.75 -23.75
C LYS A 47 -2.06 -4.94 -24.06
N ASP A 48 -1.59 -4.15 -23.10
CA ASP A 48 -0.38 -3.34 -23.26
C ASP A 48 0.86 -4.22 -23.50
N TYR A 49 0.93 -5.39 -22.87
CA TYR A 49 1.97 -6.38 -23.15
C TYR A 49 1.91 -6.87 -24.59
N GLN A 50 0.74 -7.18 -25.14
CA GLN A 50 0.61 -7.59 -26.54
C GLN A 50 1.04 -6.48 -27.50
N ASP A 51 0.73 -5.23 -27.17
CA ASP A 51 1.12 -4.06 -27.96
C ASP A 51 2.65 -3.81 -27.87
N LEU A 52 3.26 -4.10 -26.71
CA LEU A 52 4.70 -3.91 -26.46
C LEU A 52 5.57 -5.10 -26.89
N LEU A 53 4.98 -6.28 -27.03
CA LEU A 53 5.68 -7.53 -27.32
C LEU A 53 6.61 -7.45 -28.56
N PRO A 54 6.19 -6.86 -29.70
CA PRO A 54 7.06 -6.75 -30.86
C PRO A 54 8.30 -5.90 -30.60
N LEU A 55 8.17 -4.83 -29.81
CA LEU A 55 9.28 -3.96 -29.42
C LEU A 55 10.21 -4.65 -28.42
N LEU A 56 9.64 -5.37 -27.44
CA LEU A 56 10.42 -6.14 -26.46
C LEU A 56 11.26 -7.23 -27.14
N GLU A 57 10.70 -7.97 -28.09
CA GLU A 57 11.43 -9.01 -28.85
C GLU A 57 12.53 -8.41 -29.72
N LYS A 58 12.24 -7.26 -30.33
CA LYS A 58 13.20 -6.56 -31.19
C LYS A 58 14.37 -5.99 -30.38
N GLU A 59 14.10 -5.26 -29.29
CA GLU A 59 15.07 -4.37 -28.65
C GLU A 59 15.60 -4.86 -27.30
N CYS A 60 15.05 -5.93 -26.74
CA CYS A 60 15.42 -6.42 -25.41
C CYS A 60 15.70 -7.93 -25.38
N VAL A 61 16.48 -8.36 -24.39
CA VAL A 61 16.43 -9.73 -23.87
C VAL A 61 15.53 -9.70 -22.64
N PHE A 62 14.40 -10.40 -22.68
CA PHE A 62 13.41 -10.34 -21.61
C PHE A 62 12.84 -11.71 -21.25
N GLN A 63 12.30 -11.80 -20.05
CA GLN A 63 11.47 -12.91 -19.58
C GLN A 63 10.08 -12.36 -19.25
N ALA A 64 9.04 -12.99 -19.79
CA ALA A 64 7.66 -12.68 -19.47
C ALA A 64 6.98 -13.87 -18.79
N SER A 65 6.37 -13.63 -17.64
CA SER A 65 5.50 -14.59 -16.98
C SER A 65 4.10 -13.99 -16.83
N ILE A 66 3.09 -14.72 -17.30
CA ILE A 66 1.70 -14.34 -17.07
C ILE A 66 1.43 -14.59 -15.57
N GLU A 67 1.27 -13.52 -14.80
CA GLU A 67 0.68 -13.64 -13.47
C GLU A 67 -0.83 -13.55 -13.64
N ASP A 68 -1.52 -14.67 -13.38
CA ASP A 68 -2.97 -14.67 -13.21
C ASP A 68 -3.31 -13.92 -11.91
N THR A 69 -3.30 -12.60 -12.02
CA THR A 69 -3.70 -11.67 -10.97
C THR A 69 -5.21 -11.57 -10.98
N LYS A 70 -5.87 -12.08 -9.94
CA LYS A 70 -7.30 -11.87 -9.75
C LYS A 70 -7.51 -10.61 -8.91
N GLU A 71 -8.38 -9.71 -9.37
CA GLU A 71 -8.79 -8.57 -8.56
C GLU A 71 -9.55 -9.06 -7.32
N VAL A 72 -9.15 -8.55 -6.15
CA VAL A 72 -9.85 -8.82 -4.91
C VAL A 72 -11.18 -8.06 -4.92
N SER A 73 -12.26 -8.72 -4.46
CA SER A 73 -13.56 -8.06 -4.33
C SER A 73 -13.51 -6.95 -3.26
N PRO A 74 -14.38 -5.93 -3.33
CA PRO A 74 -14.46 -4.89 -2.29
C PRO A 74 -14.62 -5.47 -0.87
N TRP A 75 -15.36 -6.58 -0.73
CA TRP A 75 -15.51 -7.30 0.53
C TRP A 75 -14.22 -7.98 1.01
N GLY A 76 -13.45 -8.56 0.10
CA GLY A 76 -12.13 -9.13 0.42
C GLY A 76 -11.14 -8.05 0.86
N PHE A 77 -11.18 -6.89 0.20
CA PHE A 77 -10.38 -5.73 0.58
C PHE A 77 -10.79 -5.21 1.96
N PHE A 78 -12.09 -4.97 2.18
CA PHE A 78 -12.61 -4.54 3.47
C PHE A 78 -12.19 -5.48 4.60
N SER A 79 -12.35 -6.79 4.40
CA SER A 79 -11.96 -7.80 5.39
C SER A 79 -10.47 -7.73 5.72
N THR A 80 -9.61 -7.63 4.70
CA THR A 80 -8.16 -7.52 4.87
C THR A 80 -7.80 -6.24 5.62
N ALA A 81 -8.37 -5.10 5.21
CA ALA A 81 -8.12 -3.82 5.85
C ALA A 81 -8.62 -3.75 7.30
N MET A 82 -9.73 -4.41 7.63
CA MET A 82 -10.20 -4.53 9.02
C MET A 82 -9.28 -5.40 9.88
N LEU A 83 -8.81 -6.53 9.35
CA LEU A 83 -7.84 -7.39 10.04
C LEU A 83 -6.51 -6.66 10.27
N ASP A 84 -6.01 -5.96 9.25
CA ASP A 84 -4.83 -5.11 9.37
C ASP A 84 -5.05 -4.01 10.41
N THR A 85 -6.18 -3.30 10.37
CA THR A 85 -6.51 -2.27 11.35
C THR A 85 -6.51 -2.82 12.75
N PHE A 86 -7.10 -3.98 12.98
CA PHE A 86 -7.13 -4.64 14.28
C PHE A 86 -5.71 -4.98 14.77
N LEU A 87 -4.89 -5.61 13.91
CA LEU A 87 -3.51 -5.95 14.23
C LEU A 87 -2.67 -4.71 14.57
N VAL A 88 -2.75 -3.68 13.73
CA VAL A 88 -1.98 -2.44 13.89
C VAL A 88 -2.45 -1.67 15.11
N PHE A 89 -3.77 -1.64 15.38
CA PHE A 89 -4.32 -1.03 16.59
C PHE A 89 -3.76 -1.67 17.86
N HIS A 90 -3.86 -2.99 17.98
CA HIS A 90 -3.32 -3.71 19.14
C HIS A 90 -1.80 -3.59 19.27
N THR A 91 -1.07 -3.69 18.17
CA THR A 91 0.39 -3.54 18.19
C THR A 91 0.81 -2.13 18.62
N SER A 92 0.15 -1.10 18.09
CA SER A 92 0.42 0.29 18.48
C SER A 92 0.10 0.55 19.95
N GLN A 93 -0.98 -0.05 20.46
CA GLN A 93 -1.36 0.05 21.86
C GLN A 93 -0.33 -0.63 22.76
N TRP A 94 0.09 -1.85 22.44
CA TRP A 94 1.12 -2.57 23.19
C TRP A 94 2.47 -1.84 23.18
N LEU A 95 2.86 -1.20 22.08
CA LEU A 95 4.09 -0.40 22.03
C LEU A 95 4.00 0.80 22.97
N VAL A 96 2.90 1.57 22.92
CA VAL A 96 2.73 2.75 23.77
C VAL A 96 2.63 2.38 25.25
N GLU A 97 1.93 1.29 25.59
CA GLU A 97 1.82 0.77 26.95
C GLU A 97 3.17 0.22 27.44
N GLY A 98 3.87 -0.55 26.61
CA GLY A 98 5.18 -1.13 26.93
C GLY A 98 6.27 -0.06 27.17
N LEU A 99 6.19 1.07 26.46
CA LEU A 99 7.03 2.24 26.68
C LEU A 99 6.64 3.06 27.93
N LYS A 100 5.57 2.68 28.64
CA LYS A 100 5.03 3.41 29.81
C LYS A 100 4.85 4.90 29.55
N VAL A 101 4.43 5.25 28.33
CA VAL A 101 4.28 6.65 27.89
C VAL A 101 3.38 7.42 28.85
N LYS A 102 2.27 6.80 29.27
CA LYS A 102 1.32 7.41 30.20
C LYS A 102 1.96 7.77 31.54
N ASP A 103 2.74 6.87 32.12
CA ASP A 103 3.40 7.08 33.41
C ASP A 103 4.41 8.22 33.31
N PHE A 104 5.18 8.26 32.21
CA PHE A 104 6.13 9.34 31.93
C PHE A 104 5.42 10.69 31.75
N LEU A 105 4.36 10.75 30.94
CA LEU A 105 3.64 11.99 30.67
C LEU A 105 2.87 12.50 31.89
N ASN A 106 2.34 11.61 32.73
CA ASN A 106 1.66 11.96 33.98
C ASN A 106 2.53 12.79 34.93
N LEU A 107 3.86 12.70 34.84
CA LEU A 107 4.79 13.50 35.65
C LEU A 107 4.74 14.99 35.29
N TYR A 108 4.33 15.33 34.07
CA TYR A 108 4.37 16.70 33.54
C TYR A 108 2.98 17.23 33.14
N ILE A 109 2.04 16.33 32.84
CA ILE A 109 0.72 16.66 32.32
C ILE A 109 -0.34 15.99 33.21
N SER A 110 -1.12 16.79 33.91
CA SER A 110 -2.24 16.30 34.72
C SER A 110 -3.57 16.27 33.96
N ASN A 111 -3.65 16.88 32.77
CA ASN A 111 -4.87 16.93 31.98
C ASN A 111 -5.08 15.60 31.23
N PRO A 112 -6.11 14.80 31.56
CA PRO A 112 -6.34 13.48 30.96
C PRO A 112 -6.63 13.54 29.47
N THR A 113 -7.24 14.64 29.00
CA THR A 113 -7.54 14.85 27.59
C THR A 113 -6.28 15.11 26.79
N LEU A 114 -5.34 15.89 27.36
CA LEU A 114 -4.04 16.15 26.72
C LEU A 114 -3.18 14.89 26.66
N LEU A 115 -3.17 14.10 27.75
CA LEU A 115 -2.50 12.79 27.80
C LEU A 115 -3.02 11.85 26.71
N TRP A 116 -4.35 11.71 26.63
CA TRP A 116 -4.98 10.89 25.60
C TRP A 116 -4.62 11.34 24.19
N SER A 117 -4.52 12.66 23.97
CA SER A 117 -4.19 13.22 22.66
C SER A 117 -2.78 12.85 22.23
N ILE A 118 -1.81 12.97 23.14
CA ILE A 118 -0.41 12.61 22.88
C ILE A 118 -0.28 11.10 22.64
N GLU A 119 -0.92 10.27 23.47
CA GLU A 119 -0.94 8.81 23.26
C GLU A 119 -1.53 8.45 21.89
N SER A 120 -2.63 9.10 21.50
CA SER A 120 -3.30 8.84 20.24
C SER A 120 -2.46 9.25 19.04
N ILE A 121 -1.73 10.38 19.13
CA ILE A 121 -0.78 10.81 18.10
C ILE A 121 0.36 9.79 17.97
N LEU A 122 0.90 9.29 19.08
CA LEU A 122 1.94 8.26 19.04
C LEU A 122 1.44 6.95 18.43
N LYS A 123 0.24 6.50 18.81
CA LYS A 123 -0.40 5.32 18.19
C LYS A 123 -0.57 5.49 16.69
N LEU A 124 -1.04 6.67 16.24
CA LEU A 124 -1.20 6.99 14.83
C LEU A 124 0.15 7.04 14.09
N ALA A 125 1.20 7.58 14.72
CA ALA A 125 2.55 7.61 14.16
C ALA A 125 3.13 6.20 13.98
N PHE A 126 2.97 5.32 14.98
CA PHE A 126 3.36 3.92 14.86
C PHE A 126 2.57 3.19 13.78
N ALA A 127 1.25 3.40 13.72
CA ALA A 127 0.42 2.82 12.67
C ALA A 127 0.85 3.28 11.26
N TYR A 128 1.14 4.58 11.10
CA TYR A 128 1.66 5.12 9.85
C TYR A 128 2.99 4.48 9.48
N ALA A 129 3.96 4.44 10.41
CA ALA A 129 5.26 3.83 10.17
C ALA A 129 5.13 2.35 9.80
N PHE A 130 4.23 1.62 10.47
CA PHE A 130 3.98 0.20 10.22
C PHE A 130 3.42 -0.04 8.82
N TYR A 131 2.33 0.65 8.44
CA TYR A 131 1.78 0.53 7.09
C TYR A 131 2.76 0.99 6.02
N ARG A 132 3.42 2.13 6.24
CA ARG A 132 4.40 2.66 5.30
C ARG A 132 5.54 1.68 5.06
N GLY A 133 6.08 1.08 6.13
CA GLY A 133 7.15 0.09 6.04
C GLY A 133 6.75 -1.14 5.23
N PHE A 134 5.53 -1.68 5.43
CA PHE A 134 5.04 -2.80 4.64
C PHE A 134 4.80 -2.42 3.17
N VAL A 135 4.17 -1.28 2.91
CA VAL A 135 3.82 -0.87 1.56
C VAL A 135 5.07 -0.51 0.74
N GLU A 136 6.02 0.23 1.30
CA GLU A 136 7.24 0.63 0.57
C GLU A 136 8.18 -0.55 0.29
N ASN A 137 8.32 -1.49 1.22
CA ASN A 137 9.27 -2.60 1.08
C ASN A 137 8.68 -3.82 0.37
N LEU A 138 7.38 -4.09 0.58
CA LEU A 138 6.74 -5.33 0.14
C LEU A 138 5.56 -5.11 -0.82
N LEU A 139 5.19 -3.84 -1.10
CA LEU A 139 4.03 -3.48 -1.92
C LEU A 139 2.75 -4.20 -1.45
N THR A 140 2.58 -4.35 -0.14
CA THR A 140 1.43 -5.02 0.47
C THR A 140 1.21 -4.53 1.90
N THR A 141 0.21 -5.08 2.57
CA THR A 141 -0.09 -4.88 4.00
C THR A 141 0.21 -6.17 4.77
N PRO A 142 0.18 -6.18 6.11
CA PRO A 142 0.49 -7.38 6.90
C PRO A 142 -0.36 -8.61 6.54
N PHE A 143 -1.69 -8.48 6.58
CA PHE A 143 -2.59 -9.54 6.15
C PHE A 143 -2.60 -9.69 4.62
N GLY A 144 -2.34 -8.62 3.88
CA GLY A 144 -2.09 -8.71 2.44
C GLY A 144 -0.95 -9.68 2.14
N TYR A 145 0.16 -9.60 2.86
CA TYR A 145 1.30 -10.51 2.73
C TYR A 145 0.91 -11.95 3.06
N LEU A 146 0.19 -12.17 4.16
CA LEU A 146 -0.29 -13.49 4.57
C LEU A 146 -1.20 -14.12 3.51
N PHE A 147 -2.05 -13.32 2.87
CA PHE A 147 -2.97 -13.76 1.82
C PHE A 147 -2.39 -13.68 0.40
N LYS A 148 -1.08 -13.41 0.26
CA LYS A 148 -0.41 -13.24 -1.05
C LYS A 148 -1.07 -12.18 -1.95
N LEU A 149 -1.64 -11.16 -1.32
CA LEU A 149 -2.17 -9.97 -1.97
C LEU A 149 -1.05 -8.96 -2.16
N LYS A 150 -1.03 -8.32 -3.33
CA LYS A 150 -0.12 -7.22 -3.64
C LYS A 150 -0.89 -6.01 -4.11
N LEU A 151 -0.31 -4.85 -3.87
CA LEU A 151 -0.78 -3.59 -4.41
C LEU A 151 -0.39 -3.47 -5.87
N ARG A 152 -1.27 -2.83 -6.65
CA ARG A 152 -0.94 -2.43 -8.02
C ARG A 152 0.26 -1.47 -7.99
N GLN A 153 1.25 -1.67 -8.86
CA GLN A 153 2.51 -0.88 -8.83
C GLN A 153 2.29 0.62 -9.05
N ASP A 154 1.25 1.03 -9.79
CA ASP A 154 0.90 2.44 -9.99
C ASP A 154 0.12 3.06 -8.83
N SER A 155 -0.14 2.30 -7.76
CA SER A 155 -0.84 2.82 -6.61
C SER A 155 0.05 3.86 -5.89
N GLN A 156 -0.49 5.08 -5.73
CA GLN A 156 0.20 6.12 -4.98
C GLN A 156 0.32 5.68 -3.51
N VAL A 157 1.50 5.18 -3.13
CA VAL A 157 1.82 4.61 -1.81
C VAL A 157 1.38 5.54 -0.66
N GLY A 158 1.54 6.85 -0.83
CA GLY A 158 1.07 7.87 0.12
C GLY A 158 -0.43 7.84 0.34
N LEU A 159 -1.23 7.90 -0.73
CA LEU A 159 -2.68 7.86 -0.63
C LEU A 159 -3.18 6.52 -0.09
N PHE A 160 -2.62 5.41 -0.57
CA PHE A 160 -2.99 4.08 -0.07
C PHE A 160 -2.78 3.96 1.44
N THR A 161 -1.62 4.39 1.94
CA THR A 161 -1.31 4.39 3.38
C THR A 161 -2.31 5.24 4.16
N THR A 162 -2.65 6.43 3.65
CA THR A 162 -3.65 7.31 4.28
C THR A 162 -5.02 6.67 4.35
N ILE A 163 -5.46 5.97 3.29
CA ILE A 163 -6.75 5.30 3.29
C ILE A 163 -6.78 4.16 4.31
N TYR A 164 -5.70 3.37 4.43
CA TYR A 164 -5.59 2.31 5.44
C TYR A 164 -5.54 2.82 6.87
N LEU A 165 -5.15 4.09 7.06
CA LEU A 165 -5.18 4.75 8.36
C LEU A 165 -6.56 5.28 8.74
N LEU A 166 -7.49 5.48 7.79
CA LEU A 166 -8.85 5.96 8.10
C LEU A 166 -9.60 5.10 9.12
N PRO A 167 -9.70 3.76 8.95
CA PRO A 167 -10.39 2.92 9.95
C PRO A 167 -9.69 2.97 11.31
N PHE A 168 -8.35 3.06 11.34
CA PHE A 168 -7.59 3.22 12.58
C PHE A 168 -7.88 4.56 13.27
N ALA A 169 -7.81 5.67 12.53
CA ALA A 169 -8.09 7.01 13.02
C ALA A 169 -9.55 7.14 13.50
N SER A 170 -10.48 6.49 12.81
CA SER A 170 -11.87 6.39 13.23
C SER A 170 -12.01 5.75 14.61
N LEU A 171 -11.39 4.58 14.83
CA LEU A 171 -11.44 3.88 16.12
C LEU A 171 -10.85 4.73 17.25
N LEU A 172 -9.75 5.45 16.99
CA LEU A 172 -9.21 6.42 17.96
C LEU A 172 -10.22 7.53 18.27
N LEU A 173 -10.81 8.18 17.27
CA LEU A 173 -11.75 9.28 17.50
C LEU A 173 -13.04 8.83 18.21
N ILE A 174 -13.57 7.65 17.86
CA ILE A 174 -14.77 7.09 18.50
C ILE A 174 -14.51 6.75 19.97
N SER A 175 -13.34 6.19 20.27
CA SER A 175 -12.91 5.85 21.65
C SER A 175 -12.46 7.07 22.46
N SER A 176 -12.45 8.25 21.87
CA SER A 176 -11.92 9.45 22.51
C SER A 176 -12.75 9.91 23.71
N PRO A 177 -12.10 10.54 24.72
CA PRO A 177 -12.80 11.15 25.85
C PRO A 177 -13.47 12.48 25.50
N PHE A 178 -13.37 12.92 24.23
CA PHE A 178 -13.90 14.19 23.77
C PHE A 178 -15.42 14.17 23.56
N THR A 179 -15.94 15.34 23.15
CA THR A 179 -17.35 15.58 22.84
C THR A 179 -17.88 14.69 21.72
N LEU A 180 -19.21 14.57 21.66
CA LEU A 180 -19.93 13.79 20.64
C LEU A 180 -19.50 14.12 19.21
N TYR A 181 -19.15 15.38 18.92
CA TYR A 181 -18.72 15.82 17.60
C TYR A 181 -17.48 15.08 17.08
N LEU A 182 -16.48 14.83 17.93
CA LEU A 182 -15.28 14.08 17.52
C LEU A 182 -15.58 12.61 17.28
N LYS A 183 -16.52 12.03 18.04
CA LYS A 183 -16.98 10.65 17.81
C LYS A 183 -17.75 10.53 16.49
N LEU A 184 -18.59 11.52 16.17
CA LEU A 184 -19.28 11.60 14.88
C LEU A 184 -18.29 11.76 13.72
N LEU A 185 -17.23 12.55 13.89
CA LEU A 185 -16.13 12.63 12.91
C LEU A 185 -15.48 11.26 12.72
N GLY A 186 -15.22 10.52 13.80
CA GLY A 186 -14.71 9.15 13.70
C GLY A 186 -15.64 8.23 12.91
N LEU A 187 -16.94 8.25 13.17
CA LEU A 187 -17.93 7.48 12.40
C LEU A 187 -17.98 7.92 10.93
N PHE A 188 -17.88 9.22 10.66
CA PHE A 188 -17.80 9.75 9.31
C PHE A 188 -16.57 9.23 8.57
N LEU A 189 -15.38 9.23 9.20
CA LEU A 189 -14.16 8.70 8.57
C LEU A 189 -14.29 7.20 8.26
N PHE A 190 -14.93 6.42 9.14
CA PHE A 190 -15.19 5.01 8.87
C PHE A 190 -16.17 4.82 7.71
N GLY A 191 -17.27 5.57 7.71
CA GLY A 191 -18.25 5.56 6.62
C GLY A 191 -17.63 5.98 5.29
N PHE A 192 -16.76 6.99 5.31
CA PHE A 192 -15.99 7.43 4.14
C PHE A 192 -15.04 6.35 3.65
N PHE A 193 -14.32 5.66 4.55
CA PHE A 193 -13.48 4.52 4.21
C PHE A 193 -14.30 3.42 3.51
N VAL A 194 -15.40 2.99 4.12
CA VAL A 194 -16.29 1.97 3.53
C VAL A 194 -16.79 2.43 2.17
N ALA A 195 -17.38 3.62 2.06
CA ALA A 195 -17.88 4.16 0.79
C ALA A 195 -16.79 4.21 -0.28
N SER A 196 -15.56 4.60 0.08
CA SER A 196 -14.43 4.65 -0.84
C SER A 196 -14.08 3.28 -1.41
N LEU A 197 -14.13 2.21 -0.61
CA LEU A 197 -13.84 0.85 -1.08
C LEU A 197 -14.84 0.34 -2.13
N PHE A 198 -16.09 0.77 -2.02
CA PHE A 198 -17.17 0.36 -2.94
C PHE A 198 -17.30 1.26 -4.18
N GLN A 199 -16.50 2.32 -4.30
CA GLN A 199 -16.41 3.10 -5.53
C GLN A 199 -15.42 2.48 -6.52
N ASN A 200 -15.84 2.37 -7.80
CA ASN A 200 -15.00 1.81 -8.89
C ASN A 200 -13.63 2.48 -9.02
N PHE A 201 -13.54 3.78 -8.70
CA PHE A 201 -12.28 4.53 -8.71
C PHE A 201 -11.21 3.91 -7.80
N PHE A 202 -11.61 3.41 -6.64
CA PHE A 202 -10.69 2.80 -5.70
C PHE A 202 -10.15 1.47 -6.22
N LYS A 203 -11.04 0.71 -6.85
CA LYS A 203 -10.73 -0.58 -7.46
C LYS A 203 -9.70 -0.44 -8.58
N GLU A 204 -9.87 0.57 -9.45
CA GLU A 204 -9.01 0.80 -10.61
C GLU A 204 -7.61 1.32 -10.25
N ARG A 205 -7.49 2.18 -9.22
CA ARG A 205 -6.20 2.81 -8.85
C ARG A 205 -5.45 2.15 -7.68
N TYR A 206 -6.17 1.55 -6.75
CA TYR A 206 -5.62 1.11 -5.45
C TYR A 206 -6.00 -0.33 -5.10
N GLY A 207 -6.55 -1.08 -6.05
CA GLY A 207 -6.98 -2.46 -5.86
C GLY A 207 -5.85 -3.38 -5.41
N LEU A 208 -6.19 -4.32 -4.53
CA LEU A 208 -5.34 -5.46 -4.22
C LEU A 208 -5.50 -6.53 -5.30
N LEU A 209 -4.38 -7.11 -5.69
CA LEU A 209 -4.28 -8.20 -6.64
C LEU A 209 -3.89 -9.46 -5.89
N LEU A 210 -4.69 -10.52 -6.04
CA LEU A 210 -4.32 -11.85 -5.60
C LEU A 210 -3.29 -12.40 -6.59
N THR A 211 -2.09 -12.68 -6.12
CA THR A 211 -1.09 -13.39 -6.94
C THR A 211 -1.35 -14.89 -6.86
N ALA A 212 -1.59 -15.54 -8.00
CA ALA A 212 -1.59 -17.00 -8.06
C ALA A 212 -0.18 -17.47 -7.68
N GLY A 213 -0.05 -18.07 -6.50
CA GLY A 213 1.19 -18.72 -6.12
C GLY A 213 1.38 -19.97 -6.97
N ASN A 214 2.56 -20.16 -7.54
CA ASN A 214 2.99 -21.49 -7.99
C ASN A 214 2.92 -22.43 -6.79
N THR A 215 1.87 -23.25 -6.73
CA THR A 215 1.85 -24.51 -5.99
C THR A 215 2.49 -25.58 -6.86
#